data_AF-A0A4Q3XS91-F1
#
_entry.id   AF-A0A4Q3XS91-F1
#
_cell.length_a   1.000
_cell.length_b   1.000
_cell.length_c   1.000
_cell.angle_alpha   90.00
_cell.angle_beta   90.00
_cell.angle_gamma   90.00
#
_symmetry.space_group_name_H-M   'P 1'
#
loop_
_entity.id
_entity.type
_entity.pdbx_description
1 polymer ?
#
loop_
_entity_poly.entity_id
_entity_poly.type
_entity_poly.pdbx_seq_one_letter_code
_entity_poly.pdbx_strand_id
1 'polypeptide(L)'
;ACTDNGGYLPTHLTQHSQQPTGELTHDTQFCRNGRILYDAIDKRAKESRAPYMMAVYRQEGDGKSYRVVRNVYVPMTINGRRWGDFEVAYTFG
;
A
#
# COMPACT_ATOMS: atom_id res chain seq x y z
N ALA A 1 2.29 4.34 -4.36
CA ALA A 1 1.29 4.78 -3.37
C ALA A 1 1.97 5.67 -2.34
N CYS A 2 1.22 6.44 -1.55
CA CYS A 2 1.77 7.11 -0.38
C CYS A 2 0.85 6.83 0.79
N THR A 3 1.38 6.29 1.88
CA THR A 3 0.60 6.02 3.10
C THR A 3 1.22 6.74 4.27
N ASP A 4 0.40 7.29 5.17
CA ASP A 4 0.88 7.95 6.37
C ASP A 4 1.43 6.94 7.41
N ASN A 5 1.89 7.43 8.56
CA ASN A 5 2.40 6.56 9.64
C ASN A 5 1.33 5.62 10.23
N GLY A 6 0.05 5.93 10.06
CA GLY A 6 -1.07 5.06 10.46
C GLY A 6 -1.55 4.14 9.33
N GLY A 7 -0.90 4.18 8.16
CA GLY A 7 -1.29 3.40 6.99
C GLY A 7 -2.39 4.02 6.14
N TYR A 8 -2.86 5.23 6.45
CA TYR A 8 -3.90 5.89 5.67
C TYR A 8 -3.38 6.26 4.27
N LEU A 9 -4.09 5.80 3.26
CA LEU A 9 -3.82 5.99 1.84
C LEU A 9 -4.81 7.03 1.27
N PRO A 10 -4.48 8.33 1.26
CA PRO A 10 -5.41 9.36 0.80
C PRO A 10 -5.81 9.18 -0.66
N THR A 11 -4.86 8.76 -1.51
CA THR A 11 -5.10 8.47 -2.93
C THR A 11 -4.12 7.43 -3.46
N HIS A 12 -4.52 6.72 -4.52
CA HIS A 12 -3.71 5.72 -5.21
C HIS A 12 -3.68 6.00 -6.73
N LEU A 13 -2.96 5.16 -7.47
CA LEU A 13 -2.99 5.13 -8.94
C LEU A 13 -4.43 5.11 -9.45
N THR A 14 -4.70 5.80 -10.58
CA THR A 14 -6.03 5.94 -11.19
C THR A 14 -6.81 4.62 -11.27
N GLN A 15 -6.15 3.51 -11.62
CA GLN A 15 -6.80 2.19 -11.71
C GLN A 15 -7.38 1.68 -10.38
N HIS A 16 -6.81 2.09 -9.25
CA HIS A 16 -7.23 1.73 -7.88
C HIS A 16 -7.94 2.88 -7.16
N SER A 17 -8.36 3.89 -7.92
CA SER A 17 -9.06 5.09 -7.46
C SER A 17 -10.48 5.16 -8.03
N GLN A 18 -11.08 4.01 -8.37
CA GLN A 18 -12.42 3.94 -8.96
C GLN A 18 -13.51 4.14 -7.89
N GLN A 19 -14.72 4.49 -8.34
CA GLN A 19 -15.88 4.64 -7.46
C GLN A 19 -16.40 3.27 -7.01
N PRO A 20 -16.77 3.09 -5.73
CA PRO A 20 -17.35 1.85 -5.27
C PRO A 20 -18.68 1.57 -5.96
N THR A 21 -18.94 0.28 -6.22
CA THR A 21 -20.16 -0.21 -6.87
C THR A 21 -21.06 -0.98 -5.92
N GLY A 22 -20.54 -1.37 -4.74
CA GLY A 22 -21.20 -2.30 -3.83
C GLY A 22 -20.83 -3.76 -4.07
N GLU A 23 -20.24 -4.09 -5.23
CA GLU A 23 -19.72 -5.42 -5.51
C GLU A 23 -18.36 -5.62 -4.84
N LEU A 24 -18.29 -6.56 -3.89
CA LEU A 24 -17.11 -6.76 -3.04
C LEU A 24 -15.82 -6.98 -3.83
N THR A 25 -15.88 -7.75 -4.92
CA THR A 25 -14.73 -8.06 -5.76
C THR A 25 -14.21 -6.82 -6.48
N HIS A 26 -15.11 -6.02 -7.07
CA HIS A 26 -14.77 -4.74 -7.69
C HIS A 26 -14.15 -3.79 -6.66
N ASP A 27 -14.86 -3.59 -5.54
CA ASP A 27 -14.48 -2.58 -4.57
C ASP A 27 -13.14 -2.94 -3.93
N THR A 28 -12.90 -4.21 -3.62
CA THR A 28 -11.61 -4.71 -3.10
C THR A 28 -10.46 -4.48 -4.07
N GLN A 29 -10.69 -4.69 -5.36
CA GLN A 29 -9.65 -4.62 -6.39
C GLN A 29 -9.33 -3.16 -6.79
N PHE A 30 -10.34 -2.31 -6.94
CA PHE A 30 -10.22 -1.02 -7.64
C PHE A 30 -10.54 0.22 -6.79
N CYS A 31 -11.06 0.08 -5.57
CA CYS A 31 -11.47 1.21 -4.74
C CYS A 31 -10.60 1.30 -3.47
N ARG A 32 -9.35 1.75 -3.62
CA ARG A 32 -8.36 1.77 -2.54
C ARG A 32 -8.10 3.14 -1.91
N ASN A 33 -8.63 4.21 -2.49
CA ASN A 33 -8.56 5.54 -1.89
C ASN A 33 -9.25 5.57 -0.53
N GLY A 34 -8.65 6.27 0.42
CA GLY A 34 -9.16 6.41 1.77
C GLY A 34 -9.04 5.16 2.64
N ARG A 35 -8.36 4.10 2.16
CA ARG A 35 -8.14 2.89 2.98
C ARG A 35 -7.01 3.08 3.97
N ILE A 36 -7.06 2.28 5.03
CA ILE A 36 -5.93 2.08 5.93
C ILE A 36 -5.26 0.74 5.54
N LEU A 37 -4.00 0.81 5.11
CA LEU A 37 -3.14 -0.34 4.83
C LEU A 37 -2.09 -0.39 5.94
N TYR A 38 -2.33 -1.26 6.92
CA TYR A 38 -1.55 -1.28 8.16
C TYR A 38 -1.40 -2.70 8.72
N ASP A 39 -1.01 -3.62 7.84
CA ASP A 39 -0.76 -5.01 8.23
C ASP A 39 0.60 -5.17 8.94
N ALA A 40 0.99 -6.41 9.25
CA ALA A 40 2.23 -6.68 9.97
C ALA A 40 3.50 -6.25 9.20
N ILE A 41 3.47 -6.26 7.86
CA ILE A 41 4.57 -5.81 7.01
C ILE A 41 4.61 -4.28 6.99
N ASP A 42 3.44 -3.65 6.81
CA ASP A 42 3.33 -2.19 6.78
C ASP A 42 3.79 -1.58 8.10
N LYS A 43 3.40 -2.17 9.24
CA LYS A 43 3.85 -1.75 10.59
C LYS A 43 5.37 -1.76 10.70
N ARG A 44 6.01 -2.85 10.25
CA ARG A 44 7.48 -2.96 10.26
C ARG A 44 8.13 -1.90 9.36
N ALA A 45 7.52 -1.60 8.21
CA ALA A 45 8.00 -0.53 7.34
C ALA A 45 7.89 0.85 8.01
N LYS A 46 6.77 1.15 8.69
CA LYS A 46 6.58 2.40 9.45
C LYS A 46 7.52 2.54 10.63
N GLU A 47 7.91 1.43 11.25
CA GLU A 47 8.87 1.43 12.37
C GLU A 47 10.34 1.51 11.90
N SER A 48 10.64 1.03 10.68
CA SER A 48 12.00 1.00 10.14
C SER A 48 12.62 2.39 10.05
N ARG A 49 13.86 2.54 10.55
CA ARG A 49 14.67 3.75 10.40
C ARG A 49 15.70 3.64 9.27
N ALA A 50 15.68 2.54 8.52
CA ALA A 50 16.55 2.37 7.36
C ALA A 50 16.14 3.34 6.23
N PRO A 51 17.03 3.64 5.26
CA PRO A 51 16.71 4.48 4.12
C PRO A 51 15.52 3.97 3.28
N TYR A 52 15.28 2.66 3.31
CA TYR A 52 14.10 2.00 2.76
C TYR A 52 13.91 0.63 3.42
N MET A 53 12.71 0.05 3.26
CA MET A 53 12.44 -1.36 3.56
C MET A 53 11.89 -2.03 2.31
N MET A 54 12.21 -3.31 2.11
CA MET A 54 11.58 -4.14 1.08
C MET A 54 10.86 -5.31 1.72
N ALA A 55 9.72 -5.67 1.15
CA ALA A 55 8.97 -6.86 1.53
C ALA A 55 8.45 -7.60 0.30
N VAL A 56 8.33 -8.91 0.44
CA VAL A 56 7.70 -9.78 -0.55
C VAL A 56 6.52 -10.45 0.12
N TYR A 57 5.33 -10.32 -0.47
CA TYR A 57 4.10 -10.88 0.08
C TYR A 57 3.11 -11.30 -0.99
N ARG A 58 2.13 -12.11 -0.57
CA ARG A 58 0.99 -12.50 -1.38
C ARG A 58 -0.05 -11.39 -1.31
N GLN A 59 -0.41 -10.83 -2.45
CA GLN A 59 -1.53 -9.91 -2.58
C GLN A 59 -2.71 -10.65 -3.20
N GLU A 60 -3.75 -10.83 -2.40
CA GLU A 60 -5.06 -11.31 -2.85
C GLU A 60 -5.83 -10.14 -3.49
N GLY A 61 -6.67 -10.42 -4.49
CA GLY A 61 -7.47 -9.39 -5.17
C GLY A 61 -8.93 -9.77 -5.41
N ASP A 62 -9.17 -11.02 -5.78
CA ASP A 62 -10.48 -11.57 -6.16
C ASP A 62 -10.94 -12.73 -5.26
N GLY A 63 -10.15 -13.07 -4.24
CA GLY A 63 -10.39 -14.20 -3.33
C GLY A 63 -10.15 -15.58 -3.95
N LYS A 64 -9.65 -15.66 -5.19
CA LYS A 64 -9.38 -16.91 -5.91
C LYS A 64 -7.90 -17.05 -6.27
N SER A 65 -7.23 -15.94 -6.52
CA SER A 65 -5.84 -15.89 -6.96
C SER A 65 -5.05 -14.84 -6.19
N TYR A 66 -3.74 -15.09 -6.11
CA TYR A 66 -2.79 -14.16 -5.52
C TYR A 66 -1.69 -13.80 -6.50
N ARG A 67 -1.14 -12.60 -6.31
CA ARG A 67 0.10 -12.16 -6.95
C ARG A 67 1.21 -12.09 -5.93
N VAL A 68 2.43 -12.49 -6.31
CA VAL A 68 3.62 -12.25 -5.49
C VAL A 68 4.09 -10.83 -5.76
N VAL A 69 3.87 -9.94 -4.79
CA VAL A 69 4.22 -8.53 -4.87
C VAL A 69 5.51 -8.28 -4.12
N ARG A 70 6.38 -7.48 -4.74
CA ARG A 70 7.53 -6.86 -4.11
C ARG A 70 7.18 -5.40 -3.88
N ASN A 71 7.19 -4.97 -2.63
CA ASN A 71 6.95 -3.57 -2.28
C ASN A 71 8.21 -2.95 -1.70
N VAL A 72 8.51 -1.73 -2.14
CA VAL A 72 9.59 -0.88 -1.61
C VAL A 72 8.95 0.26 -0.85
N TYR A 73 9.27 0.39 0.43
CA TYR A 73 8.80 1.43 1.32
C TYR A 73 9.94 2.43 1.54
N VAL A 74 9.74 3.69 1.15
CA VAL A 74 10.72 4.77 1.30
C VAL A 74 10.17 5.81 2.28
N PRO A 75 10.78 6.00 3.46
CA PRO A 75 10.32 6.97 4.45
C PRO A 75 10.26 8.40 3.89
N MET A 76 9.11 9.06 4.04
CA MET A 76 8.94 10.46 3.68
C MET A 76 9.10 11.35 4.92
N THR A 77 10.20 12.10 4.97
CA THR A 77 10.48 13.08 6.01
C THR A 77 10.43 14.49 5.42
N ILE A 78 9.56 15.34 5.98
CA ILE A 78 9.38 16.73 5.54
C ILE A 78 9.55 17.62 6.77
N ASN A 79 10.45 18.61 6.70
CA ASN A 79 10.78 19.51 7.81
C ASN A 79 11.15 18.77 9.11
N GLY A 80 11.94 17.70 8.99
CA GLY A 80 12.39 16.89 10.14
C GLY A 80 11.34 15.95 10.74
N ARG A 81 10.10 15.94 10.21
CA ARG A 81 9.03 15.03 10.65
C ARG A 81 8.80 13.92 9.62
N ARG A 82 8.76 12.66 10.06
CA ARG A 82 8.30 11.54 9.23
C ARG A 82 6.77 11.57 9.11
N TRP A 83 6.29 11.57 7.88
CA TRP A 83 4.86 11.60 7.56
C TRP A 83 4.31 10.23 7.16
N GLY A 84 5.16 9.33 6.68
CA GLY A 84 4.74 8.03 6.18
C GLY A 84 5.78 7.45 5.23
N ASP A 85 5.33 6.70 4.23
CA ASP A 85 6.19 6.16 3.18
C ASP A 85 5.63 6.45 1.79
N PHE A 86 6.55 6.63 0.85
CA PHE A 86 6.32 6.45 -0.57
C PHE A 86 6.55 4.98 -0.90
N GLU A 87 5.62 4.39 -1.65
CA GLU A 87 5.61 2.96 -1.92
C GLU A 87 5.58 2.65 -3.42
N VAL A 88 6.42 1.71 -3.84
CA VAL A 88 6.42 1.14 -5.19
C VAL A 88 6.26 -0.37 -5.10
N ALA A 89 5.10 -0.84 -5.53
CA ALA A 89 4.76 -2.25 -5.59
C ALA A 89 4.84 -2.75 -7.04
N TYR A 90 5.52 -3.87 -7.25
CA TYR A 90 5.65 -4.51 -8.57
C TYR A 90 5.63 -6.03 -8.45
N THR A 91 5.29 -6.69 -9.55
CA THR A 91 5.31 -8.14 -9.71
C THR A 91 6.28 -8.51 -10.83
N PHE A 92 6.84 -9.71 -10.81
CA PHE A 92 7.50 -10.27 -11.99
C PHE A 92 6.49 -11.15 -12.74
N GLY A 93 6.47 -11.01 -14.06
CA GLY A 93 5.56 -11.70 -14.98
C GLY A 93 5.77 -11.16 -16.38
#